data_AF-A0A971SUJ4-F1
#
_entry.id   AF-A0A971SUJ4-F1
#
_cell.length_a   1.000
_cell.length_b   1.000
_cell.length_c   1.000
_cell.angle_alpha   90.00
_cell.angle_beta   90.00
_cell.angle_gamma   90.00
#
_symmetry.space_group_name_H-M   'P 1'
#
loop_
_entity.id
_entity.type
_entity.pdbx_description
1 polymer ?
#
loop_
_entity_poly.entity_id
_entity_poly.type
_entity_poly.pdbx_seq_one_letter_code
_entity_poly.pdbx_strand_id
1 'polypeptide(L)' 'MYGSSAEIWTCDLSQAHRVASQLDVSHVMINGGGGFGVEAPFGGVKQSGFGCEGGLESILQYSRVKNVWVNL' A
#
# COMPACT_ATOMS: atom_id res chain seq x y z
N MET A 1 13.02 -13.10 -1.80
CA MET A 1 13.21 -11.65 -1.55
C MET A 1 11.94 -11.11 -0.93
N TYR A 2 12.07 -10.26 0.09
CA TYR A 2 10.97 -9.61 0.82
C TYR A 2 10.86 -8.13 0.41
N GLY A 3 9.70 -7.50 0.56
CA GLY A 3 9.44 -6.11 0.16
C GLY A 3 8.33 -5.45 0.99
N SER A 4 8.50 -5.39 2.31
CA SER A 4 7.43 -4.93 3.21
C SER A 4 7.37 -3.41 3.40
N SER A 5 8.51 -2.74 3.51
CA SER A 5 8.56 -1.28 3.69
C SER A 5 9.98 -0.76 3.43
N ALA A 6 10.09 0.52 3.14
CA ALA A 6 11.34 1.26 3.06
C ALA A 6 11.19 2.65 3.68
N GLU A 7 12.31 3.24 4.10
CA GLU A 7 12.36 4.60 4.59
C GLU A 7 13.51 5.36 3.91
N ILE A 8 13.23 6.59 3.48
CA ILE A 8 14.16 7.48 2.79
C ILE A 8 14.40 8.71 3.68
N TRP A 9 15.66 8.98 3.99
CA TRP A 9 16.07 10.17 4.73
C TRP A 9 16.81 11.13 3.80
N THR A 10 16.20 12.26 3.48
CA THR A 10 16.79 13.27 2.59
C THR A 10 16.11 14.63 2.72
N CYS A 11 16.86 15.69 2.45
CA CYS A 11 16.32 17.05 2.34
C CYS A 11 15.87 17.38 0.90
N ASP A 12 16.16 16.52 -0.08
CA ASP A 12 15.81 16.69 -1.49
C ASP A 12 14.56 15.88 -1.83
N LEU A 13 13.43 16.57 -1.99
CA LEU A 13 12.14 15.96 -2.31
C LEU A 13 12.11 15.30 -3.69
N SER A 14 12.84 15.85 -4.66
CA SER A 14 12.89 15.30 -6.02
C SER A 14 13.65 13.97 -6.02
N GLN A 15 14.75 13.90 -5.27
CA GLN A 15 15.46 12.66 -5.03
C GLN A 15 14.59 11.65 -4.26
N ALA A 16 13.87 12.09 -3.23
CA ALA A 16 13.00 11.22 -2.44
C ALA A 16 11.95 10.51 -3.31
N HIS A 17 11.21 11.26 -4.13
CA HIS A 17 10.21 10.68 -5.03
C HIS A 17 10.80 9.78 -6.10
N ARG A 18 11.95 10.17 -6.69
CA ARG A 18 12.63 9.35 -7.71
C ARG A 18 13.11 8.02 -7.17
N VAL A 19 13.65 8.01 -5.94
CA VAL A 19 14.07 6.76 -5.29
C VAL A 19 12.84 5.95 -4.90
N ALA A 20 11.83 6.56 -4.29
CA ALA A 20 10.59 5.89 -3.89
C ALA A 20 9.92 5.15 -5.06
N SER A 21 9.85 5.75 -6.26
CA SER A 21 9.24 5.14 -7.43
C SER A 21 10.00 3.95 -8.01
N GLN A 22 11.27 3.76 -7.62
CA GLN A 22 12.12 2.64 -8.07
C GLN A 22 12.17 1.49 -7.06
N LEU A 23 11.68 1.72 -5.83
CA LEU A 23 11.64 0.69 -4.80
C LEU A 23 10.43 -0.21 -5.01
N ASP A 24 10.70 -1.51 -5.10
CA ASP A 24 9.68 -2.54 -5.19
C ASP A 24 9.32 -3.04 -3.78
N VAL A 25 8.57 -2.19 -3.07
CA VAL A 25 8.06 -2.35 -1.70
C VAL A 25 6.63 -1.80 -1.61
N SER A 26 5.83 -2.26 -0.65
CA SER A 26 4.44 -1.77 -0.52
C SER A 26 4.32 -0.40 0.13
N HIS A 27 5.32 0.01 0.90
CA HIS A 27 5.27 1.25 1.66
C HIS A 27 6.63 1.94 1.66
N VAL A 28 6.64 3.25 1.41
CA VAL A 28 7.83 4.09 1.47
C VAL A 28 7.54 5.29 2.37
N MET A 29 8.36 5.47 3.40
CA MET A 29 8.33 6.62 4.30
C MET A 29 9.44 7.60 3.93
N ILE A 30 9.22 8.91 4.11
CA ILE A 30 10.25 9.94 3.91
C ILE A 30 10.41 10.73 5.21
N ASN A 31 11.63 10.81 5.73
CA ASN A 31 12.02 11.60 6.92
C ASN A 31 11.23 11.33 8.21
N GLY A 32 10.90 10.06 8.50
CA GLY A 32 10.32 9.69 9.80
C GLY A 32 9.00 10.40 10.09
N GLY A 33 7.94 10.01 9.37
CA GLY A 33 6.61 10.60 9.51
C GLY A 33 5.53 9.56 9.75
N GLY A 34 5.44 9.04 10.98
CA GLY A 34 4.24 8.40 11.54
C GLY A 34 3.86 7.02 10.98
N GLY A 35 3.38 6.14 11.86
CA GLY A 35 2.84 4.84 11.45
C GLY A 35 1.62 4.97 10.54
N PHE A 36 1.26 3.84 9.92
CA PHE A 36 0.12 3.71 9.01
C PHE A 36 -1.18 4.21 9.65
N GLY A 37 -1.83 5.18 9.02
CA GLY A 37 -3.25 5.43 9.25
C GLY A 37 -4.04 4.20 8.81
N VAL A 38 -5.16 3.90 9.48
CA VAL A 38 -6.03 2.75 9.14
C VAL A 38 -6.53 2.85 7.69
N GLU A 39 -6.60 4.07 7.16
CA GLU A 39 -6.98 4.40 5.80
C GLU A 39 -5.89 4.11 4.75
N ALA A 40 -4.63 3.93 5.14
CA ALA A 40 -3.53 3.73 4.20
C ALA A 40 -3.41 2.24 3.84
N PRO A 41 -3.51 1.87 2.55
CA PRO A 41 -3.29 0.49 2.13
C PRO A 41 -1.82 0.07 2.36
N PHE A 42 -1.61 -1.10 2.96
CA PHE A 42 -0.31 -1.75 3.09
C PHE A 42 -0.45 -3.24 2.77
N GLY A 43 0.55 -3.84 2.13
CA GLY A 43 0.41 -5.22 1.64
C GLY A 43 1.74 -5.92 1.43
N GLY A 44 1.70 -7.23 1.20
CA GLY A 44 2.91 -7.99 0.91
C GLY A 44 3.37 -7.78 -0.53
N VAL A 45 4.62 -7.38 -0.73
CA VAL A 45 5.29 -7.44 -2.04
C VAL A 45 6.24 -8.63 -2.06
N LYS A 46 6.30 -9.36 -3.18
CA LYS A 46 7.09 -10.60 -3.35
C LYS A 46 6.70 -11.67 -2.32
N GLN A 47 7.66 -12.09 -1.50
CA GLN A 47 7.46 -13.14 -0.48
C GLN A 47 6.94 -12.56 0.84
N SER A 48 6.68 -11.24 0.93
CA SER A 48 6.14 -10.62 2.14
C SER A 48 4.64 -10.84 2.34
N GLY A 49 3.94 -11.43 1.36
CA GLY A 49 2.52 -11.77 1.47
C GLY A 49 1.74 -11.53 0.18
N PHE A 50 0.44 -11.82 0.22
CA PHE A 50 -0.51 -11.55 -0.86
C PHE A 50 -1.66 -10.72 -0.31
N GLY A 51 -2.17 -9.79 -1.11
CA GLY A 51 -3.27 -8.93 -0.70
C GLY A 51 -2.82 -7.61 -0.08
N CYS A 52 -3.81 -6.84 0.39
CA CYS A 52 -3.63 -5.48 0.86
C CYS A 52 -4.57 -5.28 2.06
N GLU A 53 -3.97 -4.92 3.18
CA GLU A 53 -4.64 -4.54 4.42
C GLU A 53 -4.69 -2.99 4.53
N GLY A 54 -5.54 -2.46 5.40
CA GLY A 54 -5.87 -1.02 5.44
C GLY A 54 -6.67 -0.52 4.22
N GLY A 55 -7.15 0.72 4.34
CA GLY A 55 -7.78 1.45 3.24
C GLY A 55 -9.04 0.84 2.64
N LEU A 56 -9.43 1.38 1.48
CA LEU A 56 -10.58 0.91 0.71
C LEU A 56 -10.31 -0.49 0.12
N GLU A 57 -9.05 -0.77 -0.17
CA GLU A 57 -8.54 -2.01 -0.72
C GLU A 57 -8.91 -3.20 0.17
N SER A 58 -8.76 -3.07 1.50
CA SER A 58 -9.23 -4.09 2.45
C SER A 58 -10.72 -4.31 2.37
N ILE A 59 -11.50 -3.22 2.37
CA ILE A 59 -12.97 -3.32 2.32
C ILE A 59 -13.40 -4.08 1.08
N LEU A 60 -12.77 -3.81 -0.07
CA LEU A 60 -13.03 -4.53 -1.30
C LEU A 60 -12.61 -6.01 -1.22
N GLN A 61 -11.48 -6.32 -0.59
CA GLN A 61 -11.03 -7.71 -0.39
C GLN A 61 -11.95 -8.52 0.52
N TYR A 62 -12.54 -7.89 1.54
CA TYR A 62 -13.50 -8.53 2.45
C TYR A 62 -14.97 -8.42 1.99
N SER A 63 -15.23 -7.72 0.89
CA SER A 63 -16.57 -7.57 0.33
C SER A 63 -16.79 -8.52 -0.84
N ARG A 64 -18.04 -8.99 -1.01
CA ARG A 64 -18.44 -9.81 -2.15
C ARG A 64 -19.49 -9.09 -2.98
N VAL A 65 -19.18 -8.87 -4.26
CA VAL A 65 -20.14 -8.32 -5.22
C VAL A 65 -21.29 -9.33 -5.42
N LYS A 66 -22.53 -8.84 -5.28
CA LYS A 66 -23.75 -9.60 -5.57
C LYS A 66 -24.51 -8.88 -6.68
N ASN A 67 -24.72 -9.56 -7.80
CA ASN A 67 -25.59 -9.10 -8.87
C ASN A 67 -27.01 -9.63 -8.63
N VAL A 68 -27.99 -8.74 -8.63
CA VAL A 68 -29.41 -9.09 -8.50
C VAL A 68 -30.14 -8.50 -9.69
N TRP A 69 -30.89 -9.34 -10.40
CA TRP A 69 -31.70 -8.95 -11.54
C TRP A 69 -33.18 -9.20 -11.24
N VAL A 70 -34.03 -8.25 -11.61
CA VAL A 70 -35.48 -8.31 -11.41
C VAL A 70 -36.16 -8.03 -12.75
N ASN A 71 -37.04 -8.94 -13.16
CA ASN A 71 -37.98 -8.71 -14.26
C ASN A 71 -39.33 -8.34 -13.65
N LEU A 72 -39.92 -7.22 -14.09
CA LEU A 72 -41.26 -6.78 -13.70
C LEU A 72 -42.21 -6.85 -14.89
#